data_AF-M6W0F1-F1
#
_entry.id   AF-M6W0F1-F1
#
_cell.length_a   1.000
_cell.length_b   1.000
_cell.length_c   1.000
_cell.angle_alpha   90.00
_cell.angle_beta   90.00
_cell.angle_gamma   90.00
#
_symmetry.space_group_name_H-M   'P 1'
#
loop_
_entity.id
_entity.type
_entity.pdbx_description
1 polymer ?
#
loop_
_entity_poly.entity_id
_entity_poly.type
_entity_poly.pdbx_seq_one_letter_code
_entity_poly.pdbx_strand_id
1 'polypeptide(L)'
;MPDATLIEVKKYSSYSEMKAVVFRRDPESNLALLRVEKKDFFDDLIPLTFSPVVVFPKQVNVYQLDNSGSIQTTSVNFLSMDMDQMPLGQVELPIVDVSSSEGLNGSGEVAIENGKVSGILYEFTSGKNSGRMIPSFIIQKFIETPGTDVFGYKGFRFRPITDGSVKNITVWKNRIPEF
;
A
#
# COMPACT_ATOMS: atom_id res chain seq x y z
N MET A 1 -8.59 7.54 -8.02
CA MET A 1 -9.54 8.67 -8.19
C MET A 1 -8.93 9.77 -9.06
N PRO A 2 -8.94 9.67 -10.40
CA PRO A 2 -8.75 10.85 -11.23
C PRO A 2 -10.07 11.63 -11.25
N ASP A 3 -10.01 12.93 -10.97
CA ASP A 3 -11.08 13.92 -11.25
C ASP A 3 -12.32 13.94 -10.31
N ALA A 4 -12.16 13.58 -9.04
CA ALA A 4 -13.21 13.79 -8.05
C ALA A 4 -13.54 15.30 -7.89
N THR A 5 -14.79 15.67 -8.13
CA THR A 5 -15.30 17.05 -7.98
C THR A 5 -15.75 17.37 -6.55
N LEU A 6 -16.00 16.33 -5.74
CA LEU A 6 -16.36 16.41 -4.33
C LEU A 6 -15.76 15.19 -3.63
N ILE A 7 -15.09 15.42 -2.50
CA ILE A 7 -14.63 14.37 -1.58
C ILE A 7 -15.18 14.71 -0.21
N GLU A 8 -15.85 13.74 0.40
CA GLU A 8 -16.43 13.86 1.72
C GLU A 8 -15.90 12.75 2.62
N VAL A 9 -15.66 13.10 3.87
CA VAL A 9 -15.27 12.17 4.91
C VAL A 9 -16.31 12.21 6.02
N LYS A 10 -16.48 11.07 6.68
CA LYS A 10 -17.44 10.88 7.75
C LYS A 10 -16.75 10.10 8.87
N LYS A 11 -16.89 10.57 10.11
CA LYS A 11 -16.44 9.81 11.27
C LYS A 11 -17.40 8.64 11.51
N TYR A 12 -16.88 7.55 12.07
CA TYR A 12 -17.73 6.53 12.66
C TYR A 12 -18.75 7.18 13.62
N SER A 13 -19.98 6.70 13.57
CA SER A 13 -21.15 7.17 14.35
C SER A 13 -21.60 8.63 14.17
N SER A 14 -20.90 9.44 13.36
CA SER A 14 -21.36 10.80 13.01
C SER A 14 -22.33 10.75 11.83
N TYR A 15 -23.38 11.55 11.84
CA TYR A 15 -24.23 11.78 10.65
C TYR A 15 -23.73 12.91 9.75
N SER A 16 -22.70 13.65 10.18
CA SER A 16 -22.18 14.79 9.45
C SER A 16 -21.10 14.35 8.46
N GLU A 17 -21.35 14.59 7.18
CA GLU A 17 -20.35 14.57 6.13
C GLU A 17 -19.56 15.88 6.16
N MET A 18 -18.26 15.80 5.91
CA MET A 18 -17.36 16.95 5.94
C MET A 18 -16.49 16.95 4.69
N LYS A 19 -16.38 18.12 4.07
CA LYS A 19 -15.58 18.27 2.85
C LYS A 19 -14.11 18.03 3.15
N ALA A 20 -13.49 17.27 2.25
CA ALA A 20 -12.06 17.07 2.19
C ALA A 20 -11.55 17.42 0.80
N VAL A 21 -10.26 17.74 0.74
CA VAL A 21 -9.56 18.02 -0.51
C VAL A 21 -8.36 17.09 -0.63
N VAL A 22 -8.01 16.72 -1.86
CA VAL A 22 -6.77 15.99 -2.12
C VAL A 22 -5.60 16.93 -1.84
N PHE A 23 -4.87 16.69 -0.76
CA PHE A 23 -3.67 17.46 -0.43
C PHE A 23 -2.48 16.97 -1.24
N ARG A 24 -2.38 15.67 -1.47
CA ARG A 24 -1.33 15.05 -2.28
C ARG A 24 -1.82 13.73 -2.86
N ARG A 25 -1.30 13.37 -4.03
CA ARG A 25 -1.48 12.06 -4.65
C ARG A 25 -0.16 11.57 -5.20
N ASP A 26 0.03 10.26 -5.19
CA ASP A 26 1.14 9.58 -5.85
C ASP A 26 0.61 8.38 -6.64
N PRO A 27 0.58 8.46 -7.98
CA PRO A 27 0.14 7.35 -8.83
C PRO A 27 0.99 6.09 -8.68
N GLU A 28 2.28 6.24 -8.39
CA GLU A 28 3.21 5.11 -8.27
C GLU A 28 2.84 4.18 -7.12
N SER A 29 2.54 4.74 -5.95
CA SER A 29 2.06 3.98 -4.77
C SER A 29 0.56 3.78 -4.70
N ASN A 30 -0.22 4.37 -5.63
CA ASN A 30 -1.68 4.41 -5.57
C ASN A 30 -2.23 5.00 -4.26
N LEU A 31 -1.53 5.98 -3.68
CA LEU A 31 -1.89 6.64 -2.43
C LEU A 31 -2.33 8.09 -2.64
N ALA A 32 -3.25 8.53 -1.78
CA ALA A 32 -3.65 9.92 -1.68
C ALA A 32 -3.71 10.34 -0.20
N LEU A 33 -3.26 11.57 0.06
CA LEU A 33 -3.39 12.21 1.36
C LEU A 33 -4.50 13.27 1.26
N LEU A 34 -5.50 13.14 2.11
CA LEU A 34 -6.63 14.05 2.18
C LEU A 34 -6.45 15.05 3.32
N ARG A 35 -6.95 16.27 3.11
CA ARG A 35 -7.08 17.28 4.16
C ARG A 35 -8.55 17.61 4.35
N VAL A 36 -9.02 17.48 5.59
CA VAL A 36 -10.39 17.88 5.95
C VAL A 36 -10.42 19.38 6.22
N GLU A 37 -11.39 20.09 5.66
CA GLU A 37 -11.46 21.55 5.77
C GLU A 37 -11.85 22.01 7.18
N LYS A 38 -12.63 21.19 7.89
CA LYS A 38 -13.11 21.48 9.24
C LYS A 38 -12.00 21.28 10.27
N LYS A 39 -11.62 22.35 10.98
CA LYS A 39 -10.44 22.36 11.88
C LYS A 39 -10.57 21.41 13.08
N ASP A 40 -11.77 21.32 13.66
CA ASP A 40 -12.08 20.48 14.82
C ASP A 40 -12.35 19.01 14.44
N PHE A 41 -12.16 18.63 13.17
CA PHE A 41 -12.39 17.26 12.73
C PHE A 41 -11.50 16.25 13.46
N PHE A 42 -10.30 16.62 13.87
CA PHE A 42 -9.34 15.66 14.44
C PHE A 42 -9.24 15.72 15.97
N ASP A 43 -9.97 16.60 16.65
CA ASP A 43 -9.79 16.92 18.09
C ASP A 43 -10.03 15.73 19.03
N ASP A 44 -10.85 14.77 18.61
CA ASP A 44 -11.23 13.56 19.34
C ASP A 44 -10.64 12.27 18.74
N LEU A 45 -9.74 12.39 17.77
CA LEU A 45 -9.15 11.26 17.05
C LEU A 45 -7.70 11.00 17.47
N ILE A 46 -7.37 9.73 17.68
CA ILE A 46 -5.99 9.29 17.90
C ILE A 46 -5.45 8.76 16.57
N PRO A 47 -4.39 9.37 15.99
CA PRO A 47 -3.83 8.88 14.75
C PRO A 47 -3.20 7.51 14.95
N LEU A 48 -3.48 6.58 14.03
CA LEU A 48 -2.86 5.27 14.05
C LEU A 48 -1.37 5.38 13.75
N THR A 49 -0.58 4.54 14.42
CA THR A 49 0.84 4.38 14.10
C THR A 49 1.03 3.24 13.11
N PHE A 50 2.16 3.21 12.42
CA PHE A 50 2.45 2.21 11.40
C PHE A 50 3.38 1.12 11.96
N SER A 51 3.16 -0.13 11.55
CA SER A 51 4.10 -1.21 11.79
C SER A 51 5.33 -1.02 10.89
N PRO A 52 6.57 -1.12 11.40
CA PRO A 52 7.77 -1.01 10.57
C PRO A 52 8.07 -2.26 9.75
N VAL A 53 7.44 -3.41 10.08
CA VAL A 53 7.73 -4.70 9.46
C VAL A 53 6.42 -5.41 9.13
N VAL A 54 6.39 -6.05 7.96
CA VAL A 54 5.35 -6.99 7.55
C VAL A 54 5.98 -8.39 7.54
N VAL A 55 5.45 -9.31 8.34
CA VAL A 55 5.97 -10.69 8.50
C VAL A 55 4.96 -11.68 7.91
N PHE A 56 5.46 -12.81 7.39
CA PHE A 56 4.68 -13.83 6.68
C PHE A 56 5.04 -15.26 7.15
N PRO A 57 4.12 -16.23 7.05
CA PRO A 57 2.67 -16.03 6.91
C PRO A 57 2.10 -15.43 8.19
N LYS A 58 1.03 -14.63 8.09
CA LYS A 58 0.46 -13.94 9.24
C LYS A 58 -1.01 -13.62 9.06
N GLN A 59 -1.79 -13.63 10.14
CA GLN A 59 -3.18 -13.19 10.12
C GLN A 59 -3.30 -11.83 10.82
N VAL A 60 -4.07 -10.92 10.21
CA VAL A 60 -4.35 -9.57 10.71
C VAL A 60 -5.82 -9.23 10.53
N ASN A 61 -6.29 -8.18 11.21
CA ASN A 61 -7.66 -7.69 11.05
C ASN A 61 -7.70 -6.56 10.02
N VAL A 62 -8.61 -6.65 9.06
CA VAL A 62 -8.94 -5.57 8.13
C VAL A 62 -10.23 -4.91 8.58
N TYR A 63 -10.21 -3.57 8.62
CA TYR A 63 -11.33 -2.74 9.03
C TYR A 63 -11.92 -2.06 7.79
N GLN A 64 -13.21 -2.28 7.56
CA GLN A 64 -13.96 -1.71 6.45
C GLN A 64 -15.23 -1.03 6.94
N LEU A 65 -15.70 -0.02 6.19
CA LEU A 65 -17.01 0.57 6.42
C LEU A 65 -18.03 -0.14 5.53
N ASP A 66 -19.17 -0.50 6.10
CA ASP A 66 -20.30 -0.94 5.31
C ASP A 66 -21.15 0.23 4.79
N ASN A 67 -22.18 -0.08 4.01
CA ASN A 67 -23.07 0.91 3.43
C ASN A 67 -23.85 1.74 4.47
N SER A 68 -23.91 1.28 5.73
CA SER A 68 -24.52 2.05 6.84
C SER A 68 -23.52 2.98 7.53
N GLY A 69 -22.22 2.88 7.21
CA GLY A 69 -21.14 3.57 7.90
C GLY A 69 -20.70 2.87 9.19
N SER A 70 -21.10 1.61 9.39
CA SER A 70 -20.66 0.79 10.52
C SER A 70 -19.31 0.15 10.21
N ILE A 71 -18.45 0.02 11.22
CA ILE A 71 -17.16 -0.66 11.08
C ILE A 71 -17.38 -2.17 11.13
N GLN A 72 -16.94 -2.85 10.09
CA GLN A 72 -16.83 -4.30 10.04
C GLN A 72 -15.37 -4.72 10.12
N THR A 73 -15.12 -5.84 10.78
CA THR A 73 -13.79 -6.41 10.96
C THR A 73 -13.76 -7.79 10.34
N THR A 74 -12.76 -8.04 9.50
CA THR A 74 -12.58 -9.32 8.82
C THR A 74 -11.14 -9.77 8.95
N SER A 75 -10.92 -11.05 9.27
CA SER A 75 -9.59 -11.64 9.37
C SER A 75 -9.00 -11.91 7.99
N VAL A 76 -7.77 -11.45 7.77
CA VAL A 76 -7.05 -11.56 6.50
C VAL A 76 -5.68 -12.18 6.73
N ASN A 77 -5.31 -13.14 5.87
CA ASN A 77 -4.01 -13.78 5.88
C ASN A 77 -3.09 -13.09 4.88
N PHE A 78 -1.91 -12.70 5.34
CA PHE A 78 -0.78 -12.25 4.55
C PHE A 78 -0.03 -13.48 4.03
N LEU A 79 0.07 -13.61 2.71
CA LEU A 79 0.61 -14.79 2.04
C LEU A 79 2.07 -14.60 1.61
N SER A 80 2.31 -13.57 0.81
CA SER A 80 3.59 -13.28 0.18
C SER A 80 3.77 -11.78 0.00
N MET A 81 5.01 -11.39 -0.24
CA MET A 81 5.35 -10.07 -0.73
C MET A 81 6.12 -10.23 -2.03
N ASP A 82 5.73 -9.45 -3.04
CA ASP A 82 6.41 -9.40 -4.33
C ASP A 82 6.52 -7.95 -4.80
N MET A 83 7.24 -7.74 -5.89
CA MET A 83 7.33 -6.46 -6.60
C MET A 83 6.33 -6.49 -7.76
N ASP A 84 5.38 -5.55 -7.79
CA ASP A 84 4.43 -5.43 -8.89
C ASP A 84 4.10 -3.95 -9.17
N GLN A 85 3.56 -3.69 -10.35
CA GLN A 85 3.10 -2.37 -10.72
C GLN A 85 1.72 -2.09 -10.11
N MET A 86 1.58 -0.94 -9.46
CA MET A 86 0.29 -0.46 -8.99
C MET A 86 -0.60 -0.04 -10.19
N PRO A 87 -1.95 -0.02 -10.05
CA PRO A 87 -2.86 0.20 -11.18
C PRO A 87 -2.61 1.48 -12.01
N LEU A 88 -2.08 2.53 -11.37
CA LEU A 88 -1.75 3.81 -12.02
C LEU A 88 -0.25 4.10 -12.04
N GLY A 89 0.57 3.18 -11.52
CA GLY A 89 2.02 3.32 -11.41
C GLY A 89 2.74 2.83 -12.65
N GLN A 90 3.97 3.29 -12.82
CA GLN A 90 4.90 2.87 -13.87
C GLN A 90 6.11 2.13 -13.29
N VAL A 91 6.33 2.21 -11.98
CA VAL A 91 7.38 1.48 -11.25
C VAL A 91 6.79 0.29 -10.49
N GLU A 92 7.58 -0.78 -10.37
CA GLU A 92 7.24 -1.88 -9.50
C GLU A 92 7.53 -1.48 -8.05
N LEU A 93 6.54 -1.66 -7.18
CA LEU A 93 6.66 -1.46 -5.73
C LEU A 93 6.29 -2.74 -4.98
N PRO A 94 6.77 -2.89 -3.73
CA PRO A 94 6.33 -3.97 -2.87
C PRO A 94 4.82 -4.00 -2.69
N ILE A 95 4.21 -5.13 -3.03
CA ILE A 95 2.81 -5.45 -2.78
C ILE A 95 2.72 -6.67 -1.87
N VAL A 96 1.64 -6.77 -1.11
CA VAL A 96 1.36 -7.92 -0.26
C VAL A 96 0.15 -8.66 -0.78
N ASP A 97 0.31 -9.94 -1.12
CA ASP A 97 -0.80 -10.81 -1.47
C ASP A 97 -1.53 -11.24 -0.20
N VAL A 98 -2.84 -11.16 -0.25
CA VAL A 98 -3.70 -11.48 0.88
C VAL A 98 -4.82 -12.43 0.51
N SER A 99 -5.32 -13.18 1.49
CA SER A 99 -6.55 -13.97 1.38
C SER A 99 -7.46 -13.82 2.59
N SER A 100 -8.75 -14.02 2.38
CA SER A 100 -9.77 -13.97 3.44
C SER A 100 -10.80 -15.06 3.22
N SER A 101 -11.41 -15.57 4.28
CA SER A 101 -12.59 -16.45 4.15
C SER A 101 -13.87 -15.69 3.81
N GLU A 102 -13.87 -14.38 4.03
CA GLU A 102 -15.00 -13.47 3.82
C GLU A 102 -14.71 -12.47 2.71
N GLY A 103 -15.77 -11.98 2.07
CA GLY A 103 -15.67 -10.92 1.06
C GLY A 103 -15.23 -9.59 1.66
N LEU A 104 -14.37 -8.87 0.94
CA LEU A 104 -13.93 -7.52 1.25
C LEU A 104 -14.21 -6.63 0.04
N ASN A 105 -14.40 -5.33 0.26
CA ASN A 105 -14.55 -4.38 -0.84
C ASN A 105 -13.22 -4.17 -1.60
N GLY A 106 -12.09 -4.14 -0.89
CA GLY A 106 -10.75 -4.08 -1.47
C GLY A 106 -10.41 -2.72 -2.07
N SER A 107 -10.88 -1.62 -1.48
CA SER A 107 -10.72 -0.26 -2.01
C SER A 107 -10.43 0.76 -0.91
N GLY A 108 -9.39 0.51 -0.12
CA GLY A 108 -8.88 1.43 0.91
C GLY A 108 -9.03 0.95 2.34
N GLU A 109 -9.45 -0.30 2.56
CA GLU A 109 -9.60 -0.88 3.90
C GLU A 109 -8.24 -1.01 4.59
N VAL A 110 -8.21 -0.77 5.89
CA VAL A 110 -6.96 -0.68 6.66
C VAL A 110 -6.72 -2.00 7.38
N ALA A 111 -5.57 -2.61 7.14
CA ALA A 111 -5.08 -3.75 7.90
C ALA A 111 -4.39 -3.26 9.19
N ILE A 112 -4.89 -3.68 10.35
CA ILE A 112 -4.38 -3.29 11.66
C ILE A 112 -3.97 -4.53 12.44
N GLU A 113 -2.79 -4.44 13.05
CA GLU A 113 -2.21 -5.45 13.91
C GLU A 113 -1.67 -4.79 15.18
N ASN A 114 -2.07 -5.27 16.35
CA ASN A 114 -1.59 -4.75 17.64
C ASN A 114 -1.70 -3.21 17.76
N GLY A 115 -2.78 -2.64 17.22
CA GLY A 115 -3.01 -1.19 17.20
C GLY A 115 -2.17 -0.41 16.19
N LYS A 116 -1.45 -1.08 15.28
CA LYS A 116 -0.61 -0.48 14.25
C LYS A 116 -1.09 -0.85 12.85
N VAL A 117 -1.01 0.09 11.91
CA VAL A 117 -1.32 -0.14 10.50
C VAL A 117 -0.23 -0.99 9.87
N SER A 118 -0.62 -2.14 9.32
CA SER A 118 0.25 -3.04 8.56
C SER A 118 0.14 -2.82 7.04
N GLY A 119 -0.95 -2.21 6.58
CA GLY A 119 -1.13 -1.80 5.19
C GLY A 119 -2.55 -1.38 4.86
N ILE A 120 -2.78 -1.09 3.57
CA ILE A 120 -4.08 -0.69 3.03
C ILE A 120 -4.40 -1.56 1.81
N LEU A 121 -5.58 -2.18 1.78
CA LEU A 121 -6.04 -2.96 0.63
C LEU A 121 -6.36 -2.00 -0.52
N TYR A 122 -5.94 -2.36 -1.72
CA TYR A 122 -6.28 -1.60 -2.94
C TYR A 122 -6.93 -2.46 -4.03
N GLU A 123 -6.97 -3.78 -3.82
CA GLU A 123 -7.67 -4.72 -4.67
C GLU A 123 -8.14 -5.90 -3.83
N PHE A 124 -9.38 -6.36 -4.02
CA PHE A 124 -9.84 -7.65 -3.53
C PHE A 124 -10.88 -8.25 -4.49
N THR A 125 -10.72 -9.51 -4.84
CA THR A 125 -11.66 -10.24 -5.69
C THR A 125 -12.43 -11.24 -4.85
N SER A 126 -13.67 -10.92 -4.47
CA SER A 126 -14.51 -11.79 -3.62
C SER A 126 -14.73 -13.19 -4.20
N GLY A 127 -14.82 -13.36 -5.52
CA GLY A 127 -14.93 -14.68 -6.14
C GLY A 127 -13.68 -15.56 -5.98
N LYS A 128 -12.52 -14.97 -5.70
CA LYS A 128 -11.24 -15.65 -5.47
C LYS A 128 -10.79 -15.57 -4.02
N ASN A 129 -11.51 -14.87 -3.15
CA ASN A 129 -11.17 -14.68 -1.75
C ASN A 129 -9.72 -14.22 -1.53
N SER A 130 -9.21 -13.41 -2.47
CA SER A 130 -7.83 -12.94 -2.50
C SER A 130 -7.75 -11.53 -3.05
N GLY A 131 -6.68 -10.83 -2.66
CA GLY A 131 -6.47 -9.44 -3.02
C GLY A 131 -5.04 -9.02 -2.78
N ARG A 132 -4.82 -7.71 -2.86
CA ARG A 132 -3.51 -7.09 -2.73
C ARG A 132 -3.57 -5.86 -1.85
N MET A 133 -2.46 -5.63 -1.15
CA MET A 133 -2.34 -4.60 -0.14
C MET A 133 -1.03 -3.81 -0.34
N ILE A 134 -1.10 -2.50 -0.14
CA ILE A 134 0.06 -1.61 -0.02
C ILE A 134 0.61 -1.75 1.40
N PRO A 135 1.86 -2.21 1.60
CA PRO A 135 2.42 -2.41 2.93
C PRO A 135 2.73 -1.10 3.65
N SER A 136 2.70 -1.12 4.98
CA SER A 136 2.84 0.04 5.85
C SER A 136 4.09 0.89 5.58
N PHE A 137 5.23 0.28 5.25
CA PHE A 137 6.47 1.03 4.99
C PHE A 137 6.41 1.83 3.67
N ILE A 138 5.60 1.43 2.69
CA ILE A 138 5.33 2.23 1.49
C ILE A 138 4.47 3.44 1.85
N ILE A 139 3.47 3.24 2.71
CA ILE A 139 2.62 4.32 3.22
C ILE A 139 3.45 5.34 4.02
N GLN A 140 4.31 4.86 4.94
CA GLN A 140 5.24 5.71 5.70
C GLN A 140 6.13 6.52 4.74
N LYS A 141 6.76 5.84 3.76
CA LYS A 141 7.64 6.50 2.79
C LYS A 141 6.93 7.60 2.01
N PHE A 142 5.69 7.36 1.59
CA PHE A 142 4.83 8.35 0.94
C PHE A 142 4.55 9.55 1.85
N ILE A 143 4.17 9.32 3.11
CA ILE A 143 3.85 10.40 4.05
C ILE A 143 5.09 11.25 4.39
N GLU A 144 6.23 10.60 4.64
CA GLU A 144 7.44 11.25 5.16
C GLU A 144 8.28 11.92 4.07
N THR A 145 8.22 11.44 2.82
CA THR A 145 9.00 12.01 1.72
C THR A 145 8.24 13.19 1.10
N PRO A 146 8.74 14.43 1.13
CA PRO A 146 8.08 15.56 0.49
C PRO A 146 8.21 15.50 -1.05
N GLY A 147 7.37 16.26 -1.75
CA GLY A 147 7.45 16.43 -3.22
C GLY A 147 6.70 15.35 -4.01
N THR A 148 7.05 15.19 -5.30
CA THR A 148 6.41 14.22 -6.20
C THR A 148 7.24 12.96 -6.39
N ASP A 149 8.54 13.03 -6.15
CA ASP A 149 9.49 11.95 -6.48
C ASP A 149 9.74 11.07 -5.26
N VAL A 150 8.70 10.31 -4.88
CA VAL A 150 8.73 9.49 -3.65
C VAL A 150 9.58 8.23 -3.82
N PHE A 151 9.41 7.56 -4.96
CA PHE A 151 10.00 6.27 -5.27
C PHE A 151 10.96 6.40 -6.46
N GLY A 152 12.26 6.36 -6.16
CA GLY A 152 13.29 6.34 -7.20
C GLY A 152 13.36 4.99 -7.89
N TYR A 153 13.67 4.98 -9.18
CA TYR A 153 13.88 3.77 -9.98
C TYR A 153 15.19 3.86 -10.77
N LYS A 154 15.73 2.70 -11.15
CA LYS A 154 17.10 2.57 -11.69
C LYS A 154 17.28 3.17 -13.10
N GLY A 155 16.21 3.27 -13.89
CA GLY A 155 16.25 3.84 -15.25
C GLY A 155 16.89 2.94 -16.32
N PHE A 156 17.22 1.69 -16.01
CA PHE A 156 17.77 0.72 -16.97
C PHE A 156 17.12 -0.65 -16.81
N ARG A 157 17.15 -1.45 -17.89
CA ARG A 157 16.69 -2.84 -17.90
C ARG A 157 17.87 -3.78 -17.68
N PHE A 158 17.65 -4.86 -16.95
CA PHE A 158 18.64 -5.93 -16.78
C PHE A 158 18.04 -7.27 -17.19
N ARG A 159 18.89 -8.23 -17.52
CA ARG A 159 18.49 -9.63 -17.70
C ARG A 159 19.27 -10.48 -16.69
N PRO A 160 18.59 -11.32 -15.89
CA PRO A 160 19.29 -12.24 -15.00
C PRO A 160 20.11 -13.23 -15.83
N ILE A 161 21.36 -13.47 -15.44
CA ILE A 161 22.20 -14.50 -16.06
C ILE A 161 21.87 -15.84 -15.39
N THR A 162 21.05 -16.64 -16.05
CA THR A 162 20.59 -17.95 -15.55
C THR A 162 21.48 -19.11 -16.03
N ASP A 163 22.14 -18.98 -17.17
CA ASP A 163 23.08 -19.98 -17.70
C ASP A 163 24.46 -19.90 -17.01
N GLY A 164 24.93 -21.03 -16.49
CA GLY A 164 26.24 -21.18 -15.87
C GLY A 164 27.41 -20.89 -16.82
N SER A 165 27.24 -21.12 -18.12
CA SER A 165 28.27 -20.87 -19.14
C SER A 165 28.52 -19.37 -19.33
N VAL A 166 27.47 -18.56 -19.25
CA VAL A 166 27.54 -17.09 -19.38
C VAL A 166 28.10 -16.44 -18.10
N LYS A 167 27.88 -17.04 -16.93
CA LYS A 167 28.48 -16.57 -15.66
C LYS A 167 30.01 -16.60 -15.72
N ASN A 168 30.59 -17.66 -16.27
CA ASN A 168 32.04 -17.85 -16.29
C ASN A 168 32.75 -16.80 -17.16
N ILE A 169 32.17 -16.41 -18.31
CA ILE A 169 32.77 -15.39 -19.21
C ILE A 169 32.93 -14.02 -18.52
N THR A 170 32.03 -13.66 -17.60
CA THR A 170 32.09 -12.37 -16.90
C THR A 170 33.17 -12.34 -15.83
N VAL A 171 33.46 -13.48 -15.17
CA VAL A 171 34.47 -13.57 -14.11
C VAL A 171 35.89 -13.51 -14.67
N TRP A 172 36.14 -14.01 -15.88
CA TRP A 172 37.47 -13.99 -16.49
C TRP A 172 37.95 -12.61 -16.95
N LYS A 173 37.05 -11.62 -17.11
CA LYS A 173 37.43 -10.27 -17.55
C LYS A 173 37.97 -9.35 -16.43
N ASN A 174 37.84 -9.75 -15.16
CA ASN A 174 38.32 -8.99 -14.00
C ASN A 174 39.67 -9.48 -13.43
N ARG A 175 40.37 -10.40 -14.10
CA ARG A 175 41.79 -10.65 -13.82
C ARG A 175 42.64 -9.83 -14.78
N ILE A 176 42.86 -8.56 -14.44
CA ILE A 176 43.98 -7.81 -14.98
C ILE A 176 45.25 -8.47 -14.39
N PRO A 177 46.26 -8.84 -15.19
CA PRO A 177 47.51 -9.32 -14.63
C PRO A 177 48.19 -8.14 -13.93
N GLU A 178 48.46 -8.28 -12.63
CA GLU A 178 49.45 -7.44 -11.96
C GLU A 178 50.81 -7.72 -12.62
N PHE A 179 51.48 -6.66 -13.07
CA PHE A 179 52.83 -6.69 -13.65
C PHE A 179 53.87 -6.94 -12.55
#